data_AF-A0AAN8I450-F1
#
_entry.id   AF-A0AAN8I450-F1
#
_cell.length_a   1.000
_cell.length_b   1.000
_cell.length_c   1.000
_cell.angle_alpha   90.00
_cell.angle_beta   90.00
_cell.angle_gamma   90.00
#
_symmetry.space_group_name_H-M   'P 1'
#
loop_
_entity.id
_entity.type
_entity.pdbx_description
1 polymer ?
#
loop_
_entity_poly.entity_id
_entity_poly.type
_entity_poly.pdbx_seq_one_letter_code
_entity_poly.pdbx_strand_id
1 'polypeptide(L)'
;MAGVVKPQESSKAMLKHDNVAGGRLAQFSMDPPTGFHRDGYCRVTEDDKGNHSIASTVSSAFLKFTNSRGNNLESAGVKPDMKWCLCASRWKEAYDAFKDGKLEKEAVPQVHLHATDKKALDTVDYKMLKEFRAPPEATREGGRQGTTINPESPSEGGVSHGDMSGNRPGSDQHYGKTRDNNKGKDTTGAQAEQARRMQ
;
A
#
# COMPACT_ATOMS: atom_id res chain seq x y z
N MET A 1 15.76 -35.98 -6.83
CA MET A 1 15.70 -35.31 -8.16
C MET A 1 15.99 -33.84 -7.93
N ALA A 2 17.16 -33.36 -8.36
CA ALA A 2 17.56 -31.96 -8.19
C ALA A 2 16.73 -31.08 -9.14
N GLY A 3 16.01 -30.11 -8.58
CA GLY A 3 15.23 -29.16 -9.36
C GLY A 3 16.14 -28.32 -10.23
N VAL A 4 15.90 -28.35 -11.55
CA VAL A 4 16.54 -27.44 -12.50
C VAL A 4 16.07 -26.03 -12.18
N VAL A 5 16.94 -25.24 -11.54
CA VAL A 5 16.74 -23.80 -11.37
C VAL A 5 16.87 -23.21 -12.77
N LYS A 6 15.74 -22.77 -13.34
CA LYS A 6 15.74 -22.05 -14.62
C LYS A 6 16.60 -20.79 -14.47
N PRO A 7 17.42 -20.43 -15.47
CA PRO A 7 18.22 -19.21 -15.40
C PRO A 7 17.31 -18.02 -15.15
N GLN A 8 17.53 -17.28 -14.07
CA GLN A 8 16.86 -16.00 -13.89
C GLN A 8 17.29 -15.09 -15.03
N GLU A 9 16.33 -14.56 -15.79
CA GLU A 9 16.63 -13.61 -16.85
C GLU A 9 17.47 -12.46 -16.30
N SER A 10 18.55 -12.14 -17.00
CA SER A 10 19.47 -11.09 -16.59
C SER A 10 18.71 -9.78 -16.30
N SER A 11 19.17 -9.02 -15.31
CA SER A 11 18.66 -7.69 -14.95
C SER A 11 18.54 -6.72 -16.14
N LYS A 12 19.28 -6.96 -17.24
CA LYS A 12 19.19 -6.20 -18.50
C LYS A 12 17.91 -6.48 -19.30
N ALA A 13 17.34 -7.68 -19.24
CA ALA A 13 16.06 -8.00 -19.86
C ALA A 13 14.88 -7.40 -19.08
N MET A 14 14.99 -7.37 -17.75
CA MET A 14 14.01 -6.72 -16.86
C MET A 14 13.87 -5.21 -17.14
N LEU A 15 14.94 -4.57 -17.62
CA LEU A 15 14.98 -3.18 -18.09
C LEU A 15 14.28 -2.94 -19.44
N LYS A 16 13.35 -3.78 -19.91
CA LYS A 16 12.64 -3.54 -21.18
C LYS A 16 11.14 -3.37 -21.05
N HIS A 17 10.59 -3.57 -19.86
CA HIS A 17 9.15 -3.49 -19.65
C HIS A 17 8.74 -2.12 -19.14
N ASP A 18 7.74 -1.54 -19.81
CA ASP A 18 7.09 -0.31 -19.42
C ASP A 18 5.72 -0.64 -18.83
N ASN A 19 5.28 0.18 -17.87
CA ASN A 19 3.95 0.08 -17.30
C ASN A 19 2.93 0.88 -18.10
N VAL A 20 1.64 0.61 -17.85
CA VAL A 20 0.52 1.32 -18.50
C VAL A 20 0.43 2.80 -18.14
N ALA A 21 1.12 3.25 -17.08
CA ALA A 21 1.21 4.65 -16.69
C ALA A 21 2.33 5.42 -17.42
N GLY A 22 3.06 4.78 -18.34
CA GLY A 22 4.11 5.40 -19.15
C GLY A 22 5.49 5.45 -18.48
N GLY A 23 5.66 4.81 -17.33
CA GLY A 23 6.94 4.65 -16.65
C GLY A 23 7.51 3.24 -16.82
N ARG A 24 8.60 2.95 -16.11
CA ARG A 24 9.20 1.61 -16.06
C ARG A 24 8.35 0.67 -15.22
N LEU A 25 8.27 -0.60 -15.62
CA LEU A 25 7.52 -1.60 -14.88
C LEU A 25 8.11 -1.76 -13.47
N ALA A 26 7.31 -1.43 -12.46
CA ALA A 26 7.71 -1.59 -11.07
C ALA A 26 7.55 -3.05 -10.61
N GLN A 27 8.33 -3.42 -9.60
CA GLN A 27 8.12 -4.69 -8.88
C GLN A 27 6.77 -4.63 -8.15
N PHE A 28 5.98 -5.69 -8.24
CA PHE A 28 4.66 -5.74 -7.65
C PHE A 28 4.62 -6.41 -6.28
N SER A 29 5.07 -7.68 -6.19
CA SER A 29 5.05 -8.46 -4.94
C SER A 29 6.06 -9.59 -4.97
N MET A 30 6.90 -9.68 -3.93
CA MET A 30 7.81 -10.81 -3.70
C MET A 30 7.42 -11.67 -2.51
N ASP A 31 6.43 -11.23 -1.72
CA ASP A 31 5.91 -12.00 -0.60
C ASP A 31 4.37 -11.90 -0.56
N PRO A 32 3.65 -12.86 -1.16
CA PRO A 32 4.20 -13.98 -1.93
C PRO A 32 4.72 -13.56 -3.32
N PRO A 33 5.64 -14.33 -3.93
CA PRO A 33 6.10 -14.08 -5.29
C PRO A 33 4.95 -14.22 -6.29
N THR A 34 4.81 -13.23 -7.17
CA THR A 34 3.80 -13.21 -8.23
C THR A 34 4.43 -13.08 -9.62
N GLY A 35 3.59 -12.96 -10.65
CA GLY A 35 4.02 -12.93 -12.06
C GLY A 35 4.18 -14.33 -12.65
N PHE A 36 4.13 -14.42 -13.98
CA PHE A 36 4.28 -15.69 -14.70
C PHE A 36 5.60 -16.40 -14.35
N HIS A 37 6.69 -15.62 -14.21
CA HIS A 37 8.02 -16.11 -13.85
C HIS A 37 8.26 -16.26 -12.34
N ARG A 38 7.29 -15.89 -11.50
CA ARG A 38 7.41 -15.86 -10.02
C ARG A 38 8.59 -15.01 -9.53
N ASP A 39 8.92 -13.96 -10.27
CA ASP A 39 9.97 -12.98 -9.95
C ASP A 39 9.43 -11.66 -9.37
N GLY A 40 8.11 -11.59 -9.15
CA GLY A 40 7.43 -10.47 -8.54
C GLY A 40 7.05 -9.33 -9.49
N TYR A 41 7.21 -9.51 -10.80
CA TYR A 41 6.82 -8.55 -11.82
C TYR A 41 5.68 -9.10 -12.68
N CYS A 42 4.70 -8.26 -13.02
CA CYS A 42 3.64 -8.63 -13.97
C CYS A 42 4.08 -8.44 -15.42
N ARG A 43 5.31 -8.89 -15.74
CA ARG A 43 5.87 -8.76 -17.08
C ARG A 43 5.45 -9.91 -17.97
N VAL A 44 5.24 -9.61 -19.25
CA VAL A 44 4.77 -10.61 -20.22
C VAL A 44 5.84 -10.92 -21.25
N THR A 45 6.40 -12.13 -21.18
CA THR A 45 7.36 -12.66 -22.16
C THR A 45 6.65 -13.42 -23.27
N GLU A 46 7.40 -13.92 -24.25
CA GLU A 46 6.84 -14.67 -25.38
C GLU A 46 6.17 -15.99 -24.98
N ASP A 47 6.64 -16.61 -23.89
CA ASP A 47 6.08 -17.85 -23.34
C ASP A 47 4.76 -17.66 -22.59
N ASP A 48 4.49 -16.44 -22.12
CA ASP A 48 3.27 -16.12 -21.38
C ASP A 48 2.09 -15.87 -22.33
N LYS A 49 1.50 -16.96 -22.82
CA LYS A 49 0.30 -16.92 -23.68
C LYS A 49 -0.95 -16.42 -22.94
N GLY A 50 -0.93 -16.43 -21.60
CA GLY A 50 -2.04 -15.97 -20.76
C GLY A 50 -2.07 -14.45 -20.59
N ASN A 51 -0.98 -13.75 -20.93
CA ASN A 51 -0.83 -12.31 -20.73
C ASN A 51 -1.09 -11.93 -19.26
N HIS A 52 -0.26 -12.41 -18.33
CA HIS A 52 -0.32 -12.09 -16.89
C HIS A 52 0.21 -10.67 -16.59
N SER A 53 -0.26 -9.68 -17.36
CA SER A 53 0.20 -8.28 -17.31
C SER A 53 -0.45 -7.44 -16.22
N ILE A 54 -1.63 -7.83 -15.71
CA ILE A 54 -2.41 -6.98 -14.81
C ILE A 54 -2.01 -7.21 -13.36
N ALA A 55 -1.35 -6.23 -12.77
CA ALA A 55 -1.06 -6.19 -11.34
C ALA A 55 -2.32 -5.85 -10.56
N SER A 56 -2.86 -6.79 -9.80
CA SER A 56 -4.10 -6.60 -9.07
C SER A 56 -4.07 -7.05 -7.62
N THR A 57 -4.88 -6.40 -6.79
CA THR A 57 -5.28 -6.93 -5.48
C THR A 57 -6.60 -7.67 -5.66
N VAL A 58 -6.60 -8.97 -5.38
CA VAL A 58 -7.79 -9.82 -5.58
C VAL A 58 -8.71 -9.78 -4.36
N SER A 59 -10.03 -9.73 -4.58
CA SER A 59 -11.02 -9.82 -3.50
C SER A 59 -11.58 -11.23 -3.38
N SER A 60 -12.19 -11.55 -2.24
CA SER A 60 -12.89 -12.83 -2.04
C SER A 60 -14.03 -13.03 -3.06
N ALA A 61 -14.72 -11.96 -3.43
CA ALA A 61 -15.77 -11.99 -4.43
C ALA A 61 -15.20 -12.27 -5.84
N PHE A 62 -14.06 -11.66 -6.19
CA PHE A 62 -13.36 -12.00 -7.42
C PHE A 62 -12.96 -13.48 -7.46
N LEU A 63 -12.37 -14.01 -6.39
CA LEU A 63 -11.93 -15.42 -6.32
C LEU A 63 -13.08 -16.39 -6.59
N LYS A 64 -14.26 -16.14 -6.01
CA LYS A 64 -15.48 -16.90 -6.28
C LYS A 64 -15.92 -16.77 -7.74
N PHE A 65 -15.91 -15.56 -8.29
CA PHE A 65 -16.27 -15.30 -9.68
C PHE A 65 -15.34 -16.01 -10.66
N THR A 66 -14.02 -15.86 -10.51
CA THR A 66 -13.06 -16.49 -11.43
C THR A 66 -13.10 -18.01 -11.32
N ASN A 67 -13.36 -18.56 -10.13
CA ASN A 67 -13.54 -20.00 -9.94
C ASN A 67 -14.78 -20.52 -10.69
N SER A 68 -15.90 -19.80 -10.65
CA SER A 68 -17.12 -20.17 -11.41
C SER A 68 -16.92 -20.09 -12.93
N ARG A 69 -15.88 -19.39 -13.39
CA ARG A 69 -15.42 -19.32 -14.79
C ARG A 69 -14.29 -20.30 -15.12
N GLY A 70 -14.05 -21.29 -14.26
CA GLY A 70 -13.07 -22.35 -14.46
C GLY A 70 -11.61 -21.93 -14.21
N ASN A 71 -11.37 -20.83 -13.51
CA ASN A 71 -10.04 -20.39 -13.10
C ASN A 71 -9.95 -20.32 -11.57
N ASN A 72 -9.63 -21.47 -10.96
CA ASN A 72 -9.52 -21.62 -9.51
C ASN A 72 -8.15 -21.14 -8.99
N LEU A 73 -8.05 -19.86 -8.65
CA LEU A 73 -6.82 -19.27 -8.09
C LEU A 73 -6.54 -19.69 -6.65
N GLU A 74 -7.57 -20.07 -5.87
CA GLU A 74 -7.39 -20.54 -4.49
C GLU A 74 -6.58 -21.84 -4.45
N SER A 75 -6.77 -22.73 -5.44
CA SER A 75 -5.95 -23.94 -5.59
C SER A 75 -4.46 -23.66 -5.86
N ALA A 76 -4.15 -22.47 -6.40
CA ALA A 76 -2.79 -21.97 -6.58
C ALA A 76 -2.25 -21.22 -5.35
N GLY A 77 -2.98 -21.23 -4.24
CA GLY A 77 -2.60 -20.58 -2.99
C GLY A 77 -2.94 -19.10 -2.89
N VAL A 78 -3.72 -18.56 -3.84
CA VAL A 78 -4.14 -17.16 -3.82
C VAL A 78 -5.30 -16.98 -2.84
N LYS A 79 -5.20 -15.98 -1.96
CA LYS A 79 -6.19 -15.63 -0.94
C LYS A 79 -6.75 -14.23 -1.18
N PRO A 80 -7.89 -13.88 -0.57
CA PRO A 80 -8.37 -12.51 -0.58
C PRO A 80 -7.30 -11.52 -0.11
N ASP A 81 -7.35 -10.33 -0.68
CA ASP A 81 -6.44 -9.19 -0.43
C ASP A 81 -4.98 -9.43 -0.82
N MET A 82 -4.68 -10.55 -1.50
CA MET A 82 -3.36 -10.80 -2.03
C MET A 82 -3.11 -10.01 -3.33
N LYS A 83 -1.86 -9.57 -3.48
CA LYS A 83 -1.32 -9.05 -4.73
C LYS A 83 -1.01 -10.19 -5.68
N TRP A 84 -1.60 -10.14 -6.88
CA TRP A 84 -1.41 -11.15 -7.90
C TRP A 84 -1.43 -10.59 -9.31
N CYS A 85 -0.54 -11.07 -10.17
CA CYS A 85 -0.57 -10.79 -11.60
C CYS A 85 -1.63 -11.67 -12.28
N LEU A 86 -2.68 -11.04 -12.79
CA LEU A 86 -3.79 -11.68 -13.47
C LEU A 86 -3.60 -11.67 -14.99
N CYS A 87 -4.11 -12.71 -15.64
CA CYS A 87 -4.32 -12.70 -17.09
C CYS A 87 -5.20 -11.52 -17.49
N ALA A 88 -4.81 -10.78 -18.52
CA ALA A 88 -5.56 -9.62 -18.99
C ALA A 88 -7.02 -9.98 -19.37
N SER A 89 -7.21 -11.13 -20.01
CA SER A 89 -8.53 -11.65 -20.36
C SER A 89 -9.41 -11.96 -19.14
N ARG A 90 -8.84 -12.57 -18.08
CA ARG A 90 -9.59 -12.93 -16.86
C ARG A 90 -10.01 -11.71 -16.05
N TRP A 91 -9.18 -10.68 -16.02
CA TRP A 91 -9.58 -9.40 -15.43
C TRP A 91 -10.70 -8.76 -16.26
N LYS A 92 -10.58 -8.79 -17.60
CA LYS A 92 -11.60 -8.25 -18.51
C LYS A 92 -12.94 -8.94 -18.35
N GLU A 93 -12.97 -10.27 -18.19
CA GLU A 93 -14.19 -11.03 -17.91
C GLU A 93 -14.94 -10.50 -16.68
N ALA A 94 -14.21 -10.14 -15.60
CA ALA A 94 -14.81 -9.55 -14.41
C ALA A 94 -15.33 -8.13 -14.67
N TYR A 95 -14.56 -7.31 -15.40
CA TYR A 95 -14.99 -5.96 -15.78
C TYR A 95 -16.27 -5.99 -16.63
N ASP A 96 -16.32 -6.85 -17.64
CA ASP A 96 -17.48 -6.98 -18.53
C ASP A 96 -18.71 -7.46 -17.73
N ALA A 97 -18.53 -8.44 -16.83
CA ALA A 97 -19.61 -8.90 -15.95
C ALA A 97 -20.13 -7.78 -15.03
N PHE A 98 -19.26 -6.88 -14.57
CA PHE A 98 -19.66 -5.69 -13.80
C PHE A 98 -20.46 -4.71 -14.66
N LYS A 99 -20.02 -4.42 -15.89
CA LYS A 99 -20.75 -3.52 -16.80
C LYS A 99 -22.11 -4.08 -17.20
N ASP A 100 -22.24 -5.40 -17.27
CA ASP A 100 -23.49 -6.10 -17.51
C ASP A 100 -24.42 -6.16 -16.27
N GLY A 101 -23.99 -5.65 -15.11
CA GLY A 101 -24.75 -5.73 -13.85
C GLY A 101 -24.83 -7.13 -13.24
N LYS A 102 -23.96 -8.06 -13.66
CA LYS A 102 -23.89 -9.45 -13.16
C LYS A 102 -22.92 -9.60 -11.99
N LEU A 103 -22.11 -8.58 -11.74
CA LEU A 103 -21.05 -8.59 -10.75
C LEU A 103 -20.99 -7.23 -10.08
N GLU A 104 -20.86 -7.21 -8.75
CA GLU A 104 -20.68 -5.96 -7.99
C GLU A 104 -19.30 -5.34 -8.27
N LYS A 105 -19.18 -4.03 -8.08
CA LYS A 105 -17.95 -3.29 -8.37
C LYS A 105 -16.76 -3.82 -7.55
N GLU A 106 -16.99 -4.19 -6.29
CA GLU A 106 -16.00 -4.69 -5.34
C GLU A 106 -15.42 -6.06 -5.74
N ALA A 107 -16.08 -6.76 -6.65
CA ALA A 107 -15.61 -8.04 -7.16
C ALA A 107 -14.73 -7.90 -8.42
N VAL A 108 -14.60 -6.69 -8.99
CA VAL A 108 -13.59 -6.40 -10.00
C VAL A 108 -12.27 -6.07 -9.29
N PRO A 109 -11.17 -6.80 -9.56
CA PRO A 109 -9.90 -6.58 -8.87
C PRO A 109 -9.36 -5.17 -9.07
N GLN A 110 -8.91 -4.55 -7.99
CA GLN A 110 -8.22 -3.25 -8.06
C GLN A 110 -6.89 -3.39 -8.82
N VAL A 111 -6.50 -2.38 -9.59
CA VAL A 111 -5.35 -2.42 -10.49
C VAL A 111 -4.25 -1.46 -10.06
N HIS A 112 -3.02 -1.96 -9.97
CA HIS A 112 -1.82 -1.18 -9.66
C HIS A 112 -1.13 -0.72 -10.94
N LEU A 113 -1.53 0.44 -11.47
CA LEU A 113 -1.09 0.93 -12.78
C LEU A 113 0.44 1.04 -12.96
N HIS A 114 1.19 1.28 -11.88
CA HIS A 114 2.65 1.38 -11.90
C HIS A 114 3.35 0.02 -12.09
N ALA A 115 2.66 -1.08 -11.77
CA ALA A 115 3.16 -2.44 -11.82
C ALA A 115 2.44 -3.32 -12.87
N THR A 116 1.45 -2.77 -13.58
CA THR A 116 0.77 -3.41 -14.72
C THR A 116 1.55 -3.16 -16.01
N ASP A 117 1.96 -4.23 -16.70
CA ASP A 117 2.72 -4.16 -17.96
C ASP A 117 1.88 -3.58 -19.10
N LYS A 118 2.52 -2.79 -19.97
CA LYS A 118 1.90 -2.18 -21.15
C LYS A 118 1.18 -3.17 -22.06
N LYS A 119 1.58 -4.45 -22.11
CA LYS A 119 0.87 -5.52 -22.84
C LYS A 119 -0.56 -5.79 -22.34
N ALA A 120 -0.95 -5.28 -21.18
CA ALA A 120 -2.35 -5.29 -20.76
C ALA A 120 -3.25 -4.55 -21.76
N LEU A 121 -2.71 -3.51 -22.42
CA LEU A 121 -3.42 -2.66 -23.37
C LEU A 121 -3.76 -3.38 -24.68
N ASP A 122 -3.18 -4.55 -24.94
CA ASP A 122 -3.55 -5.40 -26.08
C ASP A 122 -4.93 -6.05 -25.87
N THR A 123 -5.46 -6.05 -24.65
CA THR A 123 -6.74 -6.70 -24.28
C THR A 123 -7.70 -5.77 -23.55
N VAL A 124 -7.19 -4.82 -22.76
CA VAL A 124 -7.99 -3.95 -21.89
C VAL A 124 -7.61 -2.49 -22.09
N ASP A 125 -8.60 -1.62 -22.30
CA ASP A 125 -8.34 -0.20 -22.46
C ASP A 125 -7.81 0.46 -21.17
N TYR A 126 -6.89 1.41 -21.33
CA TYR A 126 -6.34 2.18 -20.21
C TYR A 126 -7.42 2.83 -19.32
N LYS A 127 -8.53 3.27 -19.92
CA LYS A 127 -9.67 3.87 -19.19
C LYS A 127 -10.29 2.87 -18.21
N MET A 128 -10.44 1.61 -18.61
CA MET A 128 -10.97 0.54 -17.76
C MET A 128 -10.04 0.28 -16.57
N LEU A 129 -8.74 0.16 -16.84
CA LEU A 129 -7.73 -0.03 -15.79
C LEU A 129 -7.72 1.14 -14.79
N LYS A 130 -7.84 2.37 -15.29
CA LYS A 130 -7.85 3.59 -14.47
C LYS A 130 -9.11 3.70 -13.59
N GLU A 131 -10.26 3.22 -14.07
CA GLU A 131 -11.53 3.18 -13.31
C GLU A 131 -11.40 2.36 -12.02
N PHE A 132 -10.61 1.29 -12.07
CA PHE A 132 -10.37 0.35 -10.97
C PHE A 132 -9.00 0.51 -10.32
N ARG A 133 -8.35 1.66 -10.48
CA ARG A 133 -7.02 1.88 -9.90
C ARG A 133 -7.03 1.67 -8.38
N ALA A 134 -6.05 0.94 -7.89
CA ALA A 134 -5.77 0.85 -6.47
C ALA A 134 -5.31 2.21 -5.93
N PRO A 135 -5.54 2.51 -4.64
CA PRO A 135 -4.94 3.67 -4.00
C PRO A 135 -3.39 3.57 -4.07
N PRO A 136 -2.68 4.71 -4.10
CA PRO A 136 -1.23 4.71 -4.07
C PRO A 136 -0.76 4.02 -2.79
N GLU A 137 0.17 3.09 -2.94
CA GLU A 137 0.76 2.39 -1.80
C GLU A 137 1.72 3.32 -1.06
N ALA A 138 1.64 3.36 0.27
CA ALA A 138 2.68 4.00 1.06
C ALA A 138 3.97 3.20 0.86
N THR A 139 4.96 3.79 0.18
CA THR A 139 6.30 3.22 0.11
C THR A 139 6.83 3.09 1.53
N ARG A 140 6.93 1.86 2.04
CA ARG A 140 7.76 1.60 3.22
C ARG A 140 9.20 1.74 2.75
N GLU A 141 9.74 2.94 2.86
CA GLU A 141 11.16 3.19 2.67
C GLU A 141 11.95 2.33 3.68
N GLY A 142 12.55 1.26 3.18
CA GLY A 142 13.53 0.48 3.93
C GLY A 142 14.93 1.07 3.70
N GLY A 143 15.50 1.69 4.74
CA GLY A 143 16.95 1.64 4.96
C GLY A 143 17.79 2.85 4.55
N ARG A 144 17.62 3.98 5.25
CA ARG A 144 18.77 4.80 5.68
C ARG A 144 18.45 5.37 7.06
N GLN A 145 19.05 4.80 8.10
CA GLN A 145 19.13 5.48 9.40
C GLN A 145 20.01 6.71 9.20
N GLY A 146 19.39 7.83 8.82
CA GLY A 146 19.94 9.15 9.04
C GLY A 146 19.67 9.49 10.50
N THR A 147 20.73 9.56 11.30
CA THR A 147 20.69 10.05 12.67
C THR A 147 20.06 11.44 12.69
N THR A 148 18.82 11.54 13.16
CA THR A 148 18.28 12.81 13.66
C THR A 148 18.99 13.10 14.98
N ILE A 149 20.07 13.85 14.91
CA ILE A 149 20.58 14.60 16.07
C ILE A 149 19.58 15.72 16.36
N ASN A 150 18.70 15.51 17.34
CA ASN A 150 18.06 16.62 18.05
C ASN A 150 18.94 16.98 19.25
N PRO A 151 19.33 18.26 19.42
CA PRO A 151 20.06 18.72 20.58
C PRO A 151 19.11 18.83 21.79
N GLU A 152 19.69 18.94 22.97
CA GLU A 152 19.05 19.22 24.28
C GLU A 152 18.68 17.99 25.14
N SER A 153 19.67 17.50 25.91
CA SER A 153 19.65 17.62 27.38
C SER A 153 21.01 17.24 27.99
N PRO A 154 21.39 17.83 29.15
CA PRO A 154 22.78 18.00 29.54
C PRO A 154 23.35 16.83 30.36
N SER A 155 24.59 16.46 30.07
CA SER A 155 25.44 15.65 30.96
C SER A 155 26.47 16.56 31.63
N GLU A 156 26.29 16.83 32.92
CA GLU A 156 27.37 17.36 33.76
C GLU A 156 28.15 16.21 34.40
N GLY A 157 29.44 16.16 34.10
CA GLY A 157 30.44 15.28 34.72
C GLY A 157 31.82 15.86 34.39
N GLY A 158 32.34 16.65 35.33
CA GLY A 158 33.45 17.57 35.08
C GLY A 158 34.85 16.96 35.14
N VAL A 159 35.82 17.76 34.67
CA VAL A 159 37.12 17.94 35.32
C VAL A 159 37.75 19.27 34.89
N SER A 160 38.51 19.81 35.84
CA SER A 160 39.10 21.14 35.99
C SER A 160 40.09 21.60 34.92
N HIS A 161 40.18 22.93 34.73
CA HIS A 161 41.38 23.73 35.05
C HIS A 161 41.17 25.23 34.76
N GLY A 162 41.70 26.11 35.62
CA GLY A 162 42.13 27.46 35.22
C GLY A 162 41.39 28.66 35.82
N ASP A 163 41.80 29.05 37.02
CA ASP A 163 42.17 30.41 37.47
C ASP A 163 41.29 31.68 37.32
N MET A 164 41.40 32.46 38.42
CA MET A 164 41.32 33.93 38.55
C MET A 164 39.98 34.63 38.86
N SER A 165 39.71 34.68 40.18
CA SER A 165 39.46 35.88 41.02
C SER A 165 38.76 37.11 40.41
N GLY A 166 37.62 37.53 40.98
CA GLY A 166 37.11 38.90 40.84
C GLY A 166 35.66 39.23 41.25
N ASN A 167 35.37 39.28 42.56
CA ASN A 167 34.58 40.32 43.28
C ASN A 167 33.13 40.78 42.84
N ARG A 168 32.11 40.44 43.68
CA ARG A 168 31.04 41.30 44.31
C ARG A 168 29.91 41.99 43.45
N PRO A 169 28.79 42.51 44.05
CA PRO A 169 27.65 41.83 44.70
C PRO A 169 26.23 42.45 44.40
N GLY A 170 25.17 41.92 45.03
CA GLY A 170 23.88 42.61 45.29
C GLY A 170 22.73 42.23 44.35
N SER A 171 21.45 42.22 44.71
CA SER A 171 20.72 42.40 45.98
C SER A 171 19.22 42.24 45.63
N ASP A 172 18.45 41.63 46.54
CA ASP A 172 17.10 42.04 46.94
C ASP A 172 15.84 41.99 46.02
N GLN A 173 14.75 41.60 46.71
CA GLN A 173 13.31 41.91 46.53
C GLN A 173 12.52 41.09 45.50
N HIS A 174 11.50 40.27 45.85
CA HIS A 174 10.26 40.44 46.66
C HIS A 174 9.11 41.16 45.93
N TYR A 175 8.12 40.40 45.44
CA TYR A 175 6.68 40.73 45.32
C TYR A 175 5.96 39.47 44.76
N GLY A 176 4.91 38.87 45.32
CA GLY A 176 3.62 39.40 45.77
C GLY A 176 2.52 38.96 44.79
N LYS A 177 1.85 37.81 45.02
CA LYS A 177 0.41 37.68 45.38
C LYS A 177 -0.57 38.37 44.39
N THR A 178 -1.50 37.70 43.72
CA THR A 178 -2.80 37.20 44.24
C THR A 178 -3.67 36.71 43.05
N ARG A 179 -4.44 35.61 43.20
CA ARG A 179 -5.92 35.51 43.18
C ARG A 179 -6.59 35.77 41.83
N ASP A 180 -7.69 35.14 41.41
CA ASP A 180 -8.62 34.17 41.98
C ASP A 180 -9.65 33.85 40.86
N ASN A 181 -10.32 32.69 40.97
CA ASN A 181 -11.75 32.49 40.68
C ASN A 181 -12.27 32.52 39.21
N ASN A 182 -13.26 31.73 38.79
CA ASN A 182 -14.07 30.66 39.38
C ASN A 182 -14.98 30.08 38.29
N LYS A 183 -15.35 28.80 38.50
CA LYS A 183 -16.49 27.97 38.05
C LYS A 183 -17.59 28.52 37.12
N GLY A 184 -18.11 27.57 36.33
CA GLY A 184 -19.56 27.29 36.18
C GLY A 184 -19.86 26.56 34.87
N LYS A 185 -20.20 25.25 34.86
CA LYS A 185 -21.56 24.66 35.03
C LYS A 185 -22.43 24.80 33.74
N ASP A 186 -23.21 23.87 33.19
CA ASP A 186 -23.83 22.60 33.65
C ASP A 186 -24.41 21.78 32.45
N THR A 187 -24.45 20.45 32.58
CA THR A 187 -25.49 19.41 32.24
C THR A 187 -26.51 19.60 31.09
N THR A 188 -26.87 18.62 30.23
CA THR A 188 -27.79 17.44 30.45
C THR A 188 -28.07 16.73 29.10
N GLY A 189 -28.13 15.37 29.02
CA GLY A 189 -29.34 14.53 28.74
C GLY A 189 -29.61 14.30 27.22
N ALA A 190 -30.06 13.17 26.65
CA ALA A 190 -30.56 11.87 27.08
C ALA A 190 -30.62 10.88 25.87
N GLN A 191 -30.86 9.59 26.14
CA GLN A 191 -30.87 8.42 25.23
C GLN A 191 -32.27 8.06 24.66
N ALA A 192 -32.26 7.11 23.69
CA ALA A 192 -33.29 6.09 23.34
C ALA A 192 -34.55 6.56 22.55
N GLU A 193 -35.31 5.76 21.79
CA GLU A 193 -35.24 4.47 21.06
C GLU A 193 -36.67 4.26 20.43
N GLN A 194 -36.79 3.42 19.37
CA GLN A 194 -37.96 2.59 18.96
C GLN A 194 -39.10 3.10 18.03
N ALA A 195 -39.14 2.44 16.86
CA ALA A 195 -40.18 1.50 16.34
C ALA A 195 -41.64 1.92 15.98
N ARG A 196 -41.99 1.54 14.72
CA ARG A 196 -43.24 0.94 14.20
C ARG A 196 -44.58 1.71 14.25
N ARG A 197 -45.23 1.82 13.07
CA ARG A 197 -46.66 1.54 12.74
C ARG A 197 -46.88 1.85 11.23
N MET A 198 -47.06 0.86 10.36
CA MET A 198 -48.34 0.34 9.82
C MET A 198 -49.31 1.42 9.32
N GLN A 199 -49.43 1.50 7.98
CA GLN A 199 -50.65 1.54 7.18
C GLN A 199 -50.34 0.90 5.82
#